data_AF-A0A1G5INR2-F1
#
_entry.id   AF-A0A1G5INR2-F1
#
_cell.length_a   1.000
_cell.length_b   1.000
_cell.length_c   1.000
_cell.angle_alpha   90.00
_cell.angle_beta   90.00
_cell.angle_gamma   90.00
#
_symmetry.space_group_name_H-M   'P 1'
#
loop_
_entity.id
_entity.type
_entity.pdbx_description
1 polymer ?
#
loop_
_entity_poly.entity_id
_entity_poly.type
_entity_poly.pdbx_seq_one_letter_code
_entity_poly.pdbx_strand_id
1 'polypeptide(L)'
;MYMNFLVKIPTGENGITIKNIKGTTYVYYAYERKYDPDKKYSVPKTTSIGRRDDEHLDMMYPNANCMKFFPDIEIPEELEGDTSRSSCLNVGAFFVIRKIIASYRIDEMVNRIVGKDAGLFLDLAAYSILTENNAGQYYPDYAYKHPLFTKGMHVYSDSKISDFLGQDMTDARIAFLNEWNKNRDHRSKIYVSYDSTNKHCQAGDIDLAEIGHEKDKQDKPIFNYAIAYDRNNNEPLFYEDYPGSINDVSQLQYMLEKVEGYGYKNIGFILDRGYFSEANIHYMDHHGYGFVIMVKGMKDLVSELVLKHRGSFEQSRANSIRSYKVNGMTVKMQLFPSDEKDRYFHIYYNDRKHAAERENVERKIDRIVEFLEKNRGKKIPPSPNIEKYFKLEIYNKGKEDERLLAWRERTDVIDREIALCGYFVLITSESMTAEEAINLYKSRDVSEKLFRGDKSYMGARAER
;
A
#
# COMPACT_ATOMS: atom_id res chain seq x y z
N MET A 1 -39.22 -16.01 15.66
CA MET A 1 -39.26 -15.11 14.49
C MET A 1 -39.25 -15.99 13.25
N TYR A 2 -40.13 -15.73 12.29
CA TYR A 2 -40.16 -16.47 11.01
C TYR A 2 -39.37 -15.66 9.99
N MET A 3 -38.68 -16.36 9.10
CA MET A 3 -37.96 -15.77 7.99
C MET A 3 -38.98 -15.30 6.93
N ASN A 4 -38.58 -14.34 6.11
CA ASN A 4 -39.42 -13.67 5.10
C ASN A 4 -39.34 -14.32 3.72
N PHE A 5 -38.84 -15.55 3.62
CA PHE A 5 -38.75 -16.33 2.38
C PHE A 5 -39.45 -17.68 2.54
N LEU A 6 -39.83 -18.28 1.41
CA LEU A 6 -40.46 -19.59 1.36
C LEU A 6 -39.42 -20.68 1.11
N VAL A 7 -39.50 -21.76 1.87
CA VAL A 7 -38.78 -23.01 1.61
C VAL A 7 -39.76 -24.14 1.42
N LYS A 8 -39.35 -25.14 0.65
CA LYS A 8 -40.12 -26.37 0.51
C LYS A 8 -40.20 -27.07 1.87
N ILE A 9 -41.40 -27.52 2.25
CA ILE A 9 -41.58 -28.29 3.48
C ILE A 9 -40.80 -29.60 3.31
N PRO A 10 -39.89 -29.95 4.24
CA PRO A 10 -39.11 -31.17 4.12
C PRO A 10 -40.03 -32.39 4.07
N THR A 11 -40.04 -33.08 2.92
CA THR A 11 -40.81 -34.30 2.67
C THR A 11 -39.85 -35.48 2.59
N GLY A 12 -39.79 -36.30 3.65
CA GLY A 12 -38.93 -37.48 3.68
C GLY A 12 -38.57 -37.97 5.09
N GLU A 13 -38.60 -37.07 6.09
CA GLU A 13 -38.34 -37.44 7.48
C GLU A 13 -39.62 -37.75 8.25
N ASN A 14 -39.65 -38.93 8.88
CA ASN A 14 -40.74 -39.37 9.75
C ASN A 14 -40.85 -38.44 10.98
N GLY A 15 -41.65 -37.37 10.89
CA GLY A 15 -41.84 -36.46 12.03
C GLY A 15 -42.54 -35.14 11.74
N ILE A 16 -42.87 -34.83 10.48
CA ILE A 16 -43.53 -33.58 10.12
C ILE A 16 -45.05 -33.68 10.32
N THR A 17 -45.61 -32.71 11.04
CA THR A 17 -47.06 -32.59 11.27
C THR A 17 -47.54 -31.17 11.07
N ILE A 18 -48.72 -31.00 10.50
CA ILE A 18 -49.32 -29.69 10.22
C ILE A 18 -50.45 -29.45 11.21
N LYS A 19 -50.45 -28.29 11.87
CA LYS A 19 -51.49 -27.90 12.84
C LYS A 19 -52.03 -26.52 12.54
N ASN A 20 -53.36 -26.39 12.49
CA ASN A 20 -54.02 -25.10 12.40
C ASN A 20 -54.32 -24.59 13.82
N ILE A 21 -53.81 -23.40 14.14
CA ILE A 21 -54.02 -22.75 15.43
C ILE A 21 -54.48 -21.32 15.16
N LYS A 22 -55.70 -20.99 15.60
CA LYS A 22 -56.28 -19.64 15.49
C LYS A 22 -56.23 -19.06 14.07
N GLY A 23 -56.47 -19.89 13.05
CA GLY A 23 -56.51 -19.45 11.65
C GLY A 23 -55.15 -19.42 10.95
N THR A 24 -54.07 -19.80 11.63
CA THR A 24 -52.73 -19.90 11.02
C THR A 24 -52.25 -21.35 11.01
N THR A 25 -51.73 -21.79 9.87
CA THR A 25 -51.23 -23.15 9.69
C THR A 25 -49.74 -23.22 9.99
N TYR A 26 -49.34 -24.03 10.98
CA TYR A 26 -47.95 -24.21 11.39
C TYR A 26 -47.44 -25.61 11.06
N VAL A 27 -46.15 -25.69 10.74
CA VAL A 27 -45.43 -26.94 10.47
C VAL A 27 -44.58 -27.30 11.69
N TYR A 28 -44.77 -28.51 12.21
CA TYR A 28 -44.07 -29.04 13.38
C TYR A 28 -43.20 -30.23 13.01
N TYR A 29 -42.03 -30.31 13.62
CA TYR A 29 -41.12 -31.45 13.51
C TYR A 29 -40.97 -32.19 14.84
N ALA A 30 -41.10 -33.52 14.79
CA ALA A 30 -40.88 -34.42 15.90
C ALA A 30 -39.43 -34.94 15.92
N TYR A 31 -38.56 -34.30 16.71
CA TYR A 31 -37.12 -34.58 16.72
C TYR A 31 -36.71 -35.67 17.74
N GLU A 32 -37.57 -36.04 18.67
CA GLU A 32 -37.26 -37.03 19.72
C GLU A 32 -38.56 -37.72 20.19
N ARG A 33 -38.50 -39.01 20.56
CA ARG A 33 -39.63 -39.72 21.21
C ARG A 33 -39.22 -40.13 22.61
N LYS A 34 -39.96 -39.65 23.62
CA LYS A 34 -39.72 -40.00 25.04
C LYS A 34 -40.83 -40.92 25.53
N TYR A 35 -40.47 -42.07 26.11
CA TYR A 35 -41.44 -42.98 26.73
C TYR A 35 -42.07 -42.29 27.95
N ASP A 36 -43.40 -42.22 27.96
CA ASP A 36 -44.18 -41.65 29.06
C ASP A 36 -44.73 -42.81 29.93
N PRO A 37 -44.21 -43.00 31.16
CA PRO A 37 -44.60 -44.12 32.03
C PRO A 37 -46.08 -44.10 32.43
N ASP A 38 -46.69 -42.92 32.52
CA ASP A 38 -48.09 -42.74 32.94
C ASP A 38 -49.05 -43.09 31.79
N LYS A 39 -48.65 -42.74 30.57
CA LYS A 39 -49.46 -43.00 29.37
C LYS A 39 -49.19 -44.36 28.72
N LYS A 40 -48.12 -45.06 29.12
CA LYS A 40 -47.68 -46.36 28.60
C LYS A 40 -47.44 -46.37 27.08
N TYR A 41 -47.09 -45.22 26.49
CA TYR A 41 -46.65 -45.10 25.10
C TYR A 41 -45.65 -43.96 24.93
N SER A 42 -44.87 -44.00 23.84
CA SER A 42 -43.87 -42.97 23.54
C SER A 42 -44.52 -41.71 22.96
N VAL A 43 -44.28 -40.57 23.61
CA VAL A 43 -44.78 -39.26 23.18
C VAL A 43 -43.68 -38.53 22.39
N PRO A 44 -43.97 -38.04 21.16
CA PRO A 44 -43.02 -37.25 20.39
C PRO A 44 -42.87 -35.84 20.98
N LYS A 45 -41.63 -35.42 21.23
CA LYS A 45 -41.28 -34.00 21.41
C LYS A 45 -41.35 -33.33 20.05
N THR A 46 -42.21 -32.32 19.95
CA THR A 46 -42.40 -31.56 18.71
C THR A 46 -42.01 -30.11 18.92
N THR A 47 -41.43 -29.50 17.88
CA THR A 47 -41.20 -28.04 17.83
C THR A 47 -41.76 -27.48 16.53
N SER A 48 -42.17 -26.21 16.53
CA SER A 48 -42.56 -25.53 15.28
C SER A 48 -41.29 -25.22 14.50
N ILE A 49 -41.28 -25.59 13.22
CA ILE A 49 -40.19 -25.29 12.28
C ILE A 49 -40.58 -24.18 11.28
N GLY A 50 -41.87 -23.87 11.13
CA GLY A 50 -42.29 -22.84 10.19
C GLY A 50 -43.79 -22.58 10.20
N ARG A 51 -44.18 -21.52 9.49
CA ARG A 51 -45.58 -21.20 9.17
C ARG A 51 -45.82 -21.57 7.71
N ARG A 52 -46.81 -22.42 7.44
CA ARG A 52 -47.16 -22.82 6.07
C ARG A 52 -47.69 -21.61 5.30
N ASP A 53 -47.37 -21.54 4.02
CA ASP A 53 -47.98 -20.56 3.13
C ASP A 53 -49.44 -20.94 2.82
N ASP A 54 -50.29 -19.93 2.63
CA ASP A 54 -51.72 -20.14 2.40
C ASP A 54 -52.02 -20.41 0.91
N GLU A 55 -51.17 -19.94 -0.01
CA GLU A 55 -51.29 -20.15 -1.46
C GLU A 55 -50.51 -21.39 -1.91
N HIS A 56 -49.29 -21.58 -1.38
CA HIS A 56 -48.39 -22.68 -1.72
C HIS A 56 -48.33 -23.72 -0.58
N LEU A 57 -49.19 -24.73 -0.66
CA LEU A 57 -49.38 -25.71 0.42
C LEU A 57 -48.18 -26.63 0.71
N ASP A 58 -47.21 -26.69 -0.21
CA ASP A 58 -45.95 -27.42 -0.08
C ASP A 58 -44.80 -26.53 0.41
N MET A 59 -45.05 -25.25 0.68
CA MET A 59 -44.06 -24.26 1.10
C MET A 59 -44.36 -23.72 2.51
N MET A 60 -43.31 -23.27 3.19
CA MET A 60 -43.43 -22.63 4.50
C MET A 60 -42.42 -21.50 4.68
N TYR A 61 -42.77 -20.52 5.52
CA TYR A 61 -41.85 -19.55 6.10
C TYR A 61 -41.09 -20.23 7.26
N PRO A 62 -39.79 -20.52 7.11
CA PRO A 62 -39.04 -21.25 8.13
C PRO A 62 -38.76 -20.37 9.34
N ASN A 63 -38.51 -20.98 10.49
CA ASN A 63 -37.96 -20.30 11.66
C ASN A 63 -36.59 -20.88 12.02
N ALA A 64 -35.94 -20.36 13.08
CA ALA A 64 -34.61 -20.81 13.50
C ALA A 64 -34.51 -22.32 13.77
N ASN A 65 -35.60 -22.99 14.17
CA ASN A 65 -35.59 -24.44 14.37
C ASN A 65 -35.50 -25.21 13.04
N CYS A 66 -36.05 -24.67 11.93
CA CYS A 66 -35.91 -25.29 10.61
C CYS A 66 -34.44 -25.42 10.22
N MET A 67 -33.69 -24.32 10.32
CA MET A 67 -32.26 -24.28 9.98
C MET A 67 -31.43 -25.21 10.87
N LYS A 68 -31.84 -25.38 12.13
CA LYS A 68 -31.15 -26.24 13.09
C LYS A 68 -31.32 -27.73 12.78
N PHE A 69 -32.50 -28.15 12.34
CA PHE A 69 -32.81 -29.57 12.08
C PHE A 69 -32.62 -29.96 10.62
N PHE A 70 -32.66 -29.00 9.69
CA PHE A 70 -32.56 -29.21 8.25
C PHE A 70 -31.55 -28.22 7.63
N PRO A 71 -30.25 -28.42 7.85
CA PRO A 71 -29.21 -27.53 7.33
C PRO A 71 -29.06 -27.58 5.80
N ASP A 72 -29.47 -28.69 5.17
CA ASP A 72 -29.34 -28.91 3.73
C ASP A 72 -30.53 -28.38 2.90
N ILE A 73 -31.45 -27.62 3.51
CA ILE A 73 -32.55 -27.00 2.77
C ILE A 73 -31.97 -25.94 1.82
N GLU A 74 -32.25 -26.11 0.53
CA GLU A 74 -31.98 -25.10 -0.49
C GLU A 74 -32.80 -23.83 -0.18
N ILE A 75 -32.09 -22.79 0.23
CA ILE A 75 -32.65 -21.45 0.41
C ILE A 75 -32.65 -20.81 -0.99
N PRO A 76 -33.77 -20.21 -1.44
CA PRO A 76 -33.76 -19.49 -2.71
C PRO A 76 -32.68 -18.41 -2.73
N GLU A 77 -31.79 -18.44 -3.73
CA GLU A 77 -30.78 -17.39 -3.95
C GLU A 77 -31.42 -16.00 -4.18
N GLU A 78 -32.71 -15.95 -4.55
CA GLU A 78 -33.40 -14.75 -5.03
C GLU A 78 -34.25 -14.00 -3.99
N LEU A 79 -34.03 -14.19 -2.68
CA LEU A 79 -34.67 -13.35 -1.66
C LEU A 79 -33.67 -12.81 -0.65
N GLU A 80 -32.67 -12.09 -1.14
CA GLU A 80 -31.99 -11.09 -0.31
C GLU A 80 -32.90 -9.84 -0.23
N GLY A 81 -33.33 -9.58 1.00
CA GLY A 81 -34.40 -8.64 1.34
C GLY A 81 -34.21 -7.26 0.74
N ASP A 82 -35.33 -6.60 0.49
CA ASP A 82 -35.42 -5.14 0.36
C ASP A 82 -34.19 -4.53 -0.35
N THR A 83 -34.00 -4.90 -1.62
CA THR A 83 -33.09 -4.19 -2.54
C THR A 83 -33.67 -2.81 -2.85
N SER A 84 -34.11 -2.09 -1.81
CA SER A 84 -34.47 -0.70 -1.87
C SER A 84 -33.21 -0.01 -2.37
N ARG A 85 -33.23 0.33 -3.66
CA ARG A 85 -32.29 1.28 -4.23
C ARG A 85 -32.78 2.64 -3.77
N SER A 86 -31.87 3.57 -3.53
CA SER A 86 -32.31 4.95 -3.33
C SER A 86 -33.06 5.43 -4.58
N SER A 87 -34.16 6.16 -4.38
CA SER A 87 -34.83 6.90 -5.46
C SER A 87 -33.96 8.03 -6.02
N CYS A 88 -32.88 8.40 -5.32
CA CYS A 88 -31.90 9.40 -5.72
C CYS A 88 -30.50 8.78 -5.76
N LEU A 89 -29.93 8.63 -6.97
CA LEU A 89 -28.59 8.06 -7.16
C LEU A 89 -27.52 9.15 -7.33
N ASN A 90 -26.36 8.92 -6.71
CA ASN A 90 -25.17 9.74 -6.87
C ASN A 90 -24.40 9.33 -8.14
N VAL A 91 -24.75 9.94 -9.27
CA VAL A 91 -24.23 9.54 -10.60
C VAL A 91 -22.93 10.23 -11.05
N GLY A 92 -22.57 11.36 -10.43
CA GLY A 92 -21.50 12.22 -10.93
C GLY A 92 -20.15 11.52 -11.05
N ALA A 93 -19.67 10.93 -9.94
CA ALA A 93 -18.38 10.25 -9.93
C ALA A 93 -18.39 8.93 -10.72
N PHE A 94 -19.54 8.25 -10.79
CA PHE A 94 -19.73 7.05 -11.59
C PHE A 94 -19.43 7.29 -13.08
N PHE A 95 -19.88 8.41 -13.66
CA PHE A 95 -19.58 8.72 -15.06
C PHE A 95 -18.09 8.91 -15.32
N VAL A 96 -17.37 9.51 -14.38
CA VAL A 96 -15.91 9.70 -14.48
C VAL A 96 -15.20 8.35 -14.43
N ILE A 97 -15.52 7.50 -13.44
CA ILE A 97 -14.94 6.16 -13.31
C ILE A 97 -15.26 5.30 -14.53
N ARG A 98 -16.52 5.28 -14.97
CA ARG A 98 -16.93 4.55 -16.18
C ARG A 98 -16.19 5.04 -17.42
N LYS A 99 -15.96 6.35 -17.56
CA LYS A 99 -15.19 6.90 -18.69
C LYS A 99 -13.74 6.46 -18.64
N ILE A 100 -13.12 6.43 -17.45
CA ILE A 100 -11.75 5.94 -17.24
C ILE A 100 -11.67 4.47 -17.63
N ILE A 101 -12.55 3.62 -17.06
CA ILE A 101 -12.62 2.17 -17.35
C ILE A 101 -12.69 1.93 -18.86
N ALA A 102 -13.63 2.59 -19.55
CA ALA A 102 -13.82 2.42 -20.99
C ALA A 102 -12.64 2.95 -21.82
N SER A 103 -11.99 4.05 -21.38
CA SER A 103 -10.86 4.63 -22.12
C SER A 103 -9.62 3.72 -22.08
N TYR A 104 -9.44 3.01 -20.96
CA TYR A 104 -8.38 2.00 -20.80
C TYR A 104 -8.83 0.58 -21.18
N ARG A 105 -10.09 0.40 -21.60
CA ARG A 105 -10.71 -0.90 -21.94
C ARG A 105 -10.62 -1.93 -20.80
N ILE A 106 -10.62 -1.44 -19.55
CA ILE A 106 -10.52 -2.28 -18.35
C ILE A 106 -11.74 -3.19 -18.23
N ASP A 107 -12.92 -2.70 -18.61
CA ASP A 107 -14.14 -3.48 -18.67
C ASP A 107 -14.00 -4.71 -19.57
N GLU A 108 -13.40 -4.57 -20.76
CA GLU A 108 -13.21 -5.71 -21.66
C GLU A 108 -12.23 -6.74 -21.10
N MET A 109 -11.11 -6.29 -20.51
CA MET A 109 -10.10 -7.18 -19.92
C MET A 109 -10.68 -7.92 -18.71
N VAL A 110 -11.32 -7.20 -17.79
CA VAL A 110 -11.92 -7.79 -16.58
C VAL A 110 -13.05 -8.76 -16.96
N ASN A 111 -13.87 -8.46 -17.98
CA ASN A 111 -14.88 -9.41 -18.46
C ASN A 111 -14.28 -10.70 -19.01
N ARG A 112 -13.14 -10.64 -19.72
CA ARG A 112 -12.45 -11.84 -20.22
C ARG A 112 -11.83 -12.68 -19.10
N ILE A 113 -11.29 -12.02 -18.07
CA ILE A 113 -10.47 -12.65 -17.03
C ILE A 113 -11.32 -13.10 -15.83
N VAL A 114 -12.14 -12.20 -15.29
CA VAL A 114 -12.98 -12.43 -14.10
C VAL A 114 -14.34 -13.03 -14.48
N GLY A 115 -14.78 -12.84 -15.72
CA GLY A 115 -16.00 -13.48 -16.23
C GLY A 115 -17.27 -12.94 -15.57
N LYS A 116 -18.10 -13.84 -15.02
CA LYS A 116 -19.44 -13.51 -14.50
C LYS A 116 -19.43 -12.47 -13.36
N ASP A 117 -18.35 -12.43 -12.59
CA ASP A 117 -18.21 -11.53 -11.43
C ASP A 117 -17.48 -10.21 -11.80
N ALA A 118 -17.22 -9.96 -13.09
CA ALA A 118 -16.55 -8.74 -13.57
C ALA A 118 -17.26 -7.43 -13.16
N GLY A 119 -18.60 -7.44 -13.13
CA GLY A 119 -19.38 -6.30 -12.66
C GLY A 119 -19.12 -6.00 -11.18
N LEU A 120 -19.11 -7.03 -10.33
CA LEU A 120 -18.80 -6.92 -8.90
C LEU A 120 -17.36 -6.44 -8.68
N PHE A 121 -16.40 -6.94 -9.46
CA PHE A 121 -15.01 -6.46 -9.41
C PHE A 121 -14.91 -4.94 -9.65
N LEU A 122 -15.57 -4.44 -10.70
CA LEU A 122 -15.56 -3.01 -11.03
C LEU A 122 -16.33 -2.18 -9.98
N ASP A 123 -17.38 -2.74 -9.38
CA ASP A 123 -18.12 -2.10 -8.31
C ASP A 123 -17.28 -1.94 -7.04
N LEU A 124 -16.54 -2.97 -6.65
CA LEU A 124 -15.62 -2.92 -5.51
C LEU A 124 -14.46 -1.94 -5.78
N ALA A 125 -13.91 -1.94 -7.00
CA ALA A 125 -12.89 -0.97 -7.38
C ALA A 125 -13.41 0.49 -7.29
N ALA A 126 -14.62 0.75 -7.81
CA ALA A 126 -15.25 2.06 -7.72
C ALA A 126 -15.58 2.46 -6.27
N TYR A 127 -16.09 1.52 -5.48
CA TYR A 127 -16.33 1.69 -4.05
C TYR A 127 -15.06 2.11 -3.31
N SER A 128 -13.95 1.41 -3.51
CA SER A 128 -12.69 1.71 -2.83
C SER A 128 -12.12 3.07 -3.20
N ILE A 129 -12.26 3.48 -4.47
CA ILE A 129 -11.82 4.80 -4.93
C ILE A 129 -12.69 5.92 -4.34
N LEU A 130 -14.02 5.74 -4.29
CA LEU A 130 -14.97 6.80 -3.93
C LEU A 130 -15.20 6.97 -2.43
N THR A 131 -15.16 5.87 -1.69
CA THR A 131 -15.40 5.87 -0.24
C THR A 131 -14.12 5.93 0.56
N GLU A 132 -12.98 5.87 -0.12
CA GLU A 132 -11.65 5.87 0.49
C GLU A 132 -11.46 4.72 1.50
N ASN A 133 -12.14 3.59 1.23
CA ASN A 133 -12.30 2.48 2.18
C ASN A 133 -12.31 1.13 1.45
N ASN A 134 -11.71 0.11 2.05
CA ASN A 134 -11.66 -1.25 1.54
C ASN A 134 -12.40 -2.28 2.42
N ALA A 135 -13.05 -1.83 3.50
CA ALA A 135 -13.85 -2.71 4.34
C ALA A 135 -15.14 -3.13 3.60
N GLY A 136 -15.27 -4.42 3.30
CA GLY A 136 -16.41 -4.97 2.55
C GLY A 136 -17.78 -4.71 3.20
N GLN A 137 -17.84 -4.65 4.54
CA GLN A 137 -19.07 -4.43 5.30
C GLN A 137 -19.82 -3.12 5.00
N TYR A 138 -19.15 -2.12 4.40
CA TYR A 138 -19.79 -0.84 4.02
C TYR A 138 -20.12 -0.76 2.52
N TYR A 139 -19.82 -1.82 1.76
CA TYR A 139 -20.19 -1.88 0.35
C TYR A 139 -21.72 -1.80 0.14
N PRO A 140 -22.58 -2.46 0.92
CA PRO A 140 -24.03 -2.35 0.75
C PRO A 140 -24.55 -0.90 0.87
N ASP A 141 -24.01 -0.12 1.81
CA ASP A 141 -24.36 1.31 1.98
C ASP A 141 -23.93 2.18 0.79
N TYR A 142 -22.78 1.87 0.20
CA TYR A 142 -22.35 2.49 -1.05
C TYR A 142 -23.28 2.09 -2.20
N ALA A 143 -23.51 0.79 -2.34
CA ALA A 143 -24.32 0.20 -3.40
C ALA A 143 -25.75 0.76 -3.40
N TYR A 144 -26.37 0.96 -2.23
CA TYR A 144 -27.72 1.52 -2.08
C TYR A 144 -27.94 2.84 -2.85
N LYS A 145 -26.95 3.75 -2.83
CA LYS A 145 -27.08 5.13 -3.35
C LYS A 145 -26.19 5.44 -4.57
N HIS A 146 -25.42 4.48 -5.08
CA HIS A 146 -24.53 4.67 -6.24
C HIS A 146 -24.87 3.72 -7.38
N PRO A 147 -24.80 4.14 -8.65
CA PRO A 147 -24.90 3.23 -9.79
C PRO A 147 -23.81 2.15 -9.74
N LEU A 148 -24.16 0.97 -10.24
CA LEU A 148 -23.30 -0.22 -10.23
C LEU A 148 -23.08 -0.77 -11.64
N PHE A 149 -21.95 -1.45 -11.85
CA PHE A 149 -21.54 -2.19 -13.04
C PHE A 149 -22.11 -3.60 -13.07
N THR A 150 -22.45 -4.17 -11.91
CA THR A 150 -23.18 -5.45 -11.82
C THR A 150 -24.46 -5.42 -12.66
N LYS A 151 -24.77 -6.54 -13.31
CA LYS A 151 -25.97 -6.67 -14.16
C LYS A 151 -27.23 -6.33 -13.37
N GLY A 152 -28.06 -5.44 -13.92
CA GLY A 152 -29.27 -4.97 -13.24
C GLY A 152 -29.02 -4.08 -12.03
N MET A 153 -27.77 -3.61 -11.83
CA MET A 153 -27.33 -2.88 -10.63
C MET A 153 -27.63 -3.62 -9.33
N HIS A 154 -27.49 -4.95 -9.37
CA HIS A 154 -27.75 -5.82 -8.25
C HIS A 154 -26.76 -5.53 -7.10
N VAL A 155 -27.28 -5.52 -5.87
CA VAL A 155 -26.50 -5.34 -4.65
C VAL A 155 -26.30 -6.72 -4.04
N TYR A 156 -25.06 -7.19 -4.01
CA TYR A 156 -24.70 -8.48 -3.42
C TYR A 156 -24.57 -8.37 -1.90
N SER A 157 -24.88 -9.46 -1.18
CA SER A 157 -24.64 -9.58 0.26
C SER A 157 -23.17 -9.63 0.66
N ASP A 158 -22.94 -9.35 1.94
CA ASP A 158 -21.64 -9.50 2.60
C ASP A 158 -21.05 -10.91 2.41
N SER A 159 -21.88 -11.96 2.41
CA SER A 159 -21.43 -13.34 2.16
C SER A 159 -20.84 -13.49 0.76
N LYS A 160 -21.54 -13.01 -0.28
CA LYS A 160 -21.05 -13.08 -1.66
C LYS A 160 -19.81 -12.21 -1.89
N ILE A 161 -19.73 -11.06 -1.21
CA ILE A 161 -18.53 -10.20 -1.25
C ILE A 161 -17.34 -10.90 -0.58
N SER A 162 -17.56 -11.52 0.58
CA SER A 162 -16.55 -12.30 1.29
C SER A 162 -16.07 -13.48 0.44
N ASP A 163 -17.00 -14.23 -0.17
CA ASP A 163 -16.67 -15.34 -1.06
C ASP A 163 -15.92 -14.88 -2.32
N PHE A 164 -16.20 -13.67 -2.81
CA PHE A 164 -15.48 -13.10 -3.94
C PHE A 164 -14.05 -12.69 -3.57
N LEU A 165 -13.87 -12.02 -2.42
CA LEU A 165 -12.57 -11.58 -1.94
C LEU A 165 -11.68 -12.74 -1.45
N GLY A 166 -12.29 -13.85 -1.01
CA GLY A 166 -11.57 -15.06 -0.57
C GLY A 166 -11.11 -15.99 -1.70
N GLN A 167 -11.41 -15.67 -2.96
CA GLN A 167 -10.95 -16.47 -4.11
C GLN A 167 -9.47 -16.25 -4.38
N ASP A 168 -8.77 -17.31 -4.79
CA ASP A 168 -7.42 -17.18 -5.33
C ASP A 168 -7.48 -16.52 -6.72
N MET A 169 -7.10 -15.25 -6.75
CA MET A 169 -7.07 -14.43 -7.96
C MET A 169 -5.67 -14.37 -8.59
N THR A 170 -4.75 -15.27 -8.22
CA THR A 170 -3.35 -15.24 -8.70
C THR A 170 -3.27 -15.33 -10.22
N ASP A 171 -3.95 -16.31 -10.83
CA ASP A 171 -3.97 -16.48 -12.28
C ASP A 171 -4.67 -15.31 -12.98
N ALA A 172 -5.76 -14.80 -12.39
CA ALA A 172 -6.48 -13.64 -12.90
C ALA A 172 -5.59 -12.37 -12.89
N ARG A 173 -4.82 -12.16 -11.82
CA ARG A 173 -3.86 -11.06 -11.70
C ARG A 173 -2.76 -11.17 -12.76
N ILE A 174 -2.18 -12.35 -12.94
CA ILE A 174 -1.14 -12.60 -13.95
C ILE A 174 -1.71 -12.37 -15.36
N ALA A 175 -2.90 -12.91 -15.66
CA ALA A 175 -3.58 -12.72 -16.93
C ALA A 175 -3.86 -11.23 -17.22
N PHE A 176 -4.32 -10.49 -16.21
CA PHE A 176 -4.58 -9.06 -16.31
C PHE A 176 -3.30 -8.28 -16.64
N LEU A 177 -2.23 -8.50 -15.88
CA LEU A 177 -0.95 -7.83 -16.11
C LEU A 177 -0.35 -8.18 -17.48
N ASN A 178 -0.47 -9.43 -17.92
CA ASN A 178 -0.04 -9.84 -19.27
C ASN A 178 -0.84 -9.12 -20.36
N GLU A 179 -2.17 -9.07 -20.25
CA GLU A 179 -3.01 -8.39 -21.24
C GLU A 179 -2.80 -6.88 -21.25
N TRP A 180 -2.67 -6.27 -20.06
CA TRP A 180 -2.38 -4.86 -19.86
C TRP A 180 -1.06 -4.43 -20.50
N ASN A 181 -0.04 -5.28 -20.46
CA ASN A 181 1.28 -4.99 -21.04
C ASN A 181 1.38 -5.37 -22.53
N LYS A 182 0.61 -6.34 -23.02
CA LYS A 182 0.75 -6.92 -24.38
C LYS A 182 0.76 -5.92 -25.54
N ASN A 183 -0.04 -4.86 -25.45
CA ASN A 183 -0.21 -3.89 -26.54
C ASN A 183 0.58 -2.59 -26.33
N ARG A 184 1.48 -2.56 -25.33
CA ARG A 184 2.29 -1.38 -25.04
C ARG A 184 3.55 -1.33 -25.89
N ASP A 185 4.12 -0.13 -25.98
CA ASP A 185 5.42 0.03 -26.60
C ASP A 185 6.52 -0.49 -25.67
N HIS A 186 7.06 -1.67 -25.99
CA HIS A 186 8.16 -2.27 -25.24
C HIS A 186 9.54 -1.72 -25.61
N ARG A 187 9.62 -0.81 -26.60
CA ARG A 187 10.86 -0.15 -27.02
C ARG A 187 11.12 1.11 -26.21
N SER A 188 10.05 1.74 -25.69
CA SER A 188 10.17 2.92 -24.85
C SER A 188 10.96 2.58 -23.59
N LYS A 189 11.69 3.58 -23.06
CA LYS A 189 12.39 3.40 -21.80
C LYS A 189 11.38 3.51 -20.65
N ILE A 190 11.22 2.43 -19.91
CA ILE A 190 10.37 2.41 -18.73
C ILE A 190 11.17 2.77 -17.49
N TYR A 191 10.53 3.40 -16.52
CA TYR A 191 11.14 3.69 -15.24
C TYR A 191 10.42 2.98 -14.12
N VAL A 192 11.16 2.13 -13.41
CA VAL A 192 10.63 1.45 -12.24
C VAL A 192 10.93 2.29 -11.01
N SER A 193 9.85 2.72 -10.36
CA SER A 193 9.93 3.32 -9.04
C SER A 193 9.91 2.19 -8.02
N TYR A 194 11.01 2.05 -7.30
CA TYR A 194 11.09 1.15 -6.18
C TYR A 194 10.90 1.94 -4.88
N ASP A 195 9.85 1.63 -4.12
CA ASP A 195 9.58 2.23 -2.80
C ASP A 195 9.19 1.13 -1.81
N SER A 196 10.09 0.76 -0.90
CA SER A 196 9.75 -0.17 0.18
C SER A 196 8.80 0.52 1.15
N THR A 197 7.56 0.02 1.21
CA THR A 197 6.51 0.63 1.99
C THR A 197 6.16 -0.29 3.16
N ASN A 198 6.53 0.11 4.38
CA ASN A 198 6.08 -0.59 5.59
C ASN A 198 4.54 -0.45 5.68
N LYS A 199 3.80 -1.53 5.43
CA LYS A 199 2.41 -1.69 5.88
C LYS A 199 2.44 -2.62 7.09
N HIS A 200 1.82 -2.19 8.19
CA HIS A 200 1.70 -3.03 9.38
C HIS A 200 0.57 -4.04 9.15
N CYS A 201 0.86 -5.33 9.15
CA CYS A 201 -0.17 -6.35 9.22
C CYS A 201 -0.58 -6.58 10.69
N GLN A 202 -1.88 -6.52 10.98
CA GLN A 202 -2.48 -6.91 12.27
C GLN A 202 -3.25 -8.24 12.19
N ALA A 203 -3.39 -8.82 10.99
CA ALA A 203 -3.95 -10.14 10.79
C ALA A 203 -2.96 -11.21 11.25
N GLY A 204 -3.42 -12.16 12.06
CA GLY A 204 -2.59 -13.23 12.62
C GLY A 204 -2.11 -14.28 11.60
N ASP A 205 -2.70 -14.32 10.40
CA ASP A 205 -2.49 -15.37 9.41
C ASP A 205 -2.41 -14.80 7.98
N ILE A 206 -1.35 -14.05 7.67
CA ILE A 206 -0.98 -13.73 6.28
C ILE A 206 0.41 -14.30 6.02
N ASP A 207 0.48 -15.40 5.24
CA ASP A 207 1.74 -16.11 4.91
C ASP A 207 2.77 -15.22 4.19
N LEU A 208 2.33 -14.14 3.54
CA LEU A 208 3.19 -13.15 2.88
C LEU A 208 3.82 -12.13 3.85
N ALA A 209 3.33 -12.05 5.08
CA ALA A 209 3.73 -11.04 6.04
C ALA A 209 4.77 -11.64 7.01
N GLU A 210 6.05 -11.45 6.69
CA GLU A 210 7.17 -11.99 7.47
C GLU A 210 7.91 -10.90 8.26
N ILE A 211 8.52 -11.28 9.39
CA ILE A 211 9.30 -10.38 10.25
C ILE A 211 10.54 -9.90 9.47
N GLY A 212 10.51 -8.65 8.99
CA GLY A 212 11.61 -8.04 8.26
C GLY A 212 12.59 -7.27 9.16
N HIS A 213 13.74 -6.89 8.58
CA HIS A 213 14.76 -6.07 9.25
C HIS A 213 14.35 -4.59 9.32
N GLU A 214 13.56 -4.24 10.33
CA GLU A 214 13.12 -2.86 10.55
C GLU A 214 14.24 -1.98 11.14
N LYS A 215 14.32 -0.71 10.72
CA LYS A 215 15.17 0.31 11.37
C LYS A 215 14.68 0.69 12.77
N ASP A 216 13.44 0.37 13.11
CA ASP A 216 12.78 0.70 14.38
C ASP A 216 12.53 -0.50 15.32
N LYS A 217 13.01 -1.71 14.97
CA LYS A 217 12.98 -2.92 15.83
C LYS A 217 11.61 -3.22 16.48
N GLN A 218 10.49 -3.14 15.76
CA GLN A 218 9.17 -3.45 16.32
C GLN A 218 8.65 -4.87 16.03
N ASP A 219 9.44 -5.77 15.41
CA ASP A 219 9.06 -7.17 15.13
C ASP A 219 7.63 -7.32 14.54
N LYS A 220 7.32 -6.52 13.51
CA LYS A 220 6.03 -6.57 12.82
C LYS A 220 6.19 -7.13 11.40
N PRO A 221 5.16 -7.79 10.85
CA PRO A 221 5.19 -8.30 9.48
C PRO A 221 5.34 -7.15 8.47
N ILE A 222 6.27 -7.27 7.52
CA ILE A 222 6.56 -6.25 6.50
C ILE A 222 6.28 -6.82 5.11
N PHE A 223 5.90 -5.93 4.20
CA PHE A 223 5.67 -6.25 2.80
C PHE A 223 6.24 -5.15 1.89
N ASN A 224 6.97 -5.51 0.83
CA ASN A 224 7.59 -4.56 -0.10
C ASN A 224 6.81 -4.48 -1.42
N TYR A 225 6.65 -3.28 -1.97
CA TYR A 225 5.89 -3.08 -3.21
C TYR A 225 6.70 -2.28 -4.24
N ALA A 226 6.77 -2.75 -5.48
CA ALA A 226 7.42 -2.04 -6.58
C ALA A 226 6.39 -1.69 -7.65
N ILE A 227 6.47 -0.49 -8.24
CA ILE A 227 5.60 -0.10 -9.36
C ILE A 227 6.45 0.39 -10.52
N ALA A 228 6.22 -0.20 -11.70
CA ALA A 228 6.80 0.26 -12.94
C ALA A 228 5.87 1.26 -13.63
N TYR A 229 6.44 2.34 -14.18
CA TYR A 229 5.72 3.32 -14.99
C TYR A 229 6.42 3.53 -16.32
N ASP A 230 5.65 3.86 -17.35
CA ASP A 230 6.20 4.43 -18.58
C ASP A 230 6.34 5.95 -18.44
N ARG A 231 7.48 6.48 -18.91
CA ARG A 231 7.88 7.89 -18.79
C ARG A 231 6.89 8.84 -19.46
N ASN A 232 6.18 8.38 -20.49
CA ASN A 232 5.45 9.26 -21.42
C ASN A 232 3.96 9.45 -21.07
N ASN A 233 3.39 8.55 -20.29
CA ASN A 233 1.94 8.31 -20.20
C ASN A 233 1.45 8.26 -18.74
N ASN A 234 2.34 8.32 -17.74
CA ASN A 234 1.98 8.25 -16.32
C ASN A 234 1.11 7.04 -15.95
N GLU A 235 1.17 5.97 -16.75
CA GLU A 235 0.40 4.75 -16.54
C GLU A 235 1.25 3.71 -15.80
N PRO A 236 0.72 3.09 -14.73
CA PRO A 236 1.39 1.96 -14.09
C PRO A 236 1.40 0.76 -15.03
N LEU A 237 2.55 0.12 -15.19
CA LEU A 237 2.79 -1.01 -16.07
C LEU A 237 2.52 -2.34 -15.39
N PHE A 238 3.11 -2.52 -14.21
CA PHE A 238 2.89 -3.67 -13.36
C PHE A 238 3.31 -3.29 -11.94
N TYR A 239 2.92 -4.13 -10.99
CA TYR A 239 3.32 -4.03 -9.62
C TYR A 239 3.81 -5.38 -9.11
N GLU A 240 4.70 -5.35 -8.15
CA GLU A 240 5.22 -6.54 -7.50
C GLU A 240 5.23 -6.38 -6.01
N ASP A 241 5.06 -7.52 -5.35
CA ASP A 241 4.58 -7.61 -3.99
C ASP A 241 5.45 -8.70 -3.31
N TYR A 242 6.33 -8.33 -2.37
CA TYR A 242 7.36 -9.21 -1.78
C TYR A 242 7.25 -9.36 -0.25
N PRO A 243 7.43 -10.57 0.29
CA PRO A 243 7.59 -10.78 1.73
C PRO A 243 8.77 -9.97 2.31
N GLY A 244 8.57 -9.43 3.52
CA GLY A 244 9.54 -8.57 4.20
C GLY A 244 10.87 -9.21 4.59
N SER A 245 10.99 -10.53 4.49
CA SER A 245 12.24 -11.29 4.74
C SER A 245 13.22 -11.23 3.56
N ILE A 246 12.74 -10.97 2.35
CA ILE A 246 13.60 -10.92 1.16
C ILE A 246 14.38 -9.61 1.22
N ASN A 247 15.71 -9.71 1.12
CA ASN A 247 16.55 -8.51 1.11
C ASN A 247 16.31 -7.64 -0.14
N ASP A 248 16.58 -6.35 0.00
CA ASP A 248 16.40 -5.33 -1.06
C ASP A 248 17.07 -5.69 -2.39
N VAL A 249 18.20 -6.41 -2.33
CA VAL A 249 18.98 -6.80 -3.52
C VAL A 249 18.26 -7.89 -4.30
N SER A 250 17.85 -8.97 -3.64
CA SER A 250 17.12 -10.07 -4.27
C SER A 250 15.77 -9.62 -4.82
N GLN A 251 15.08 -8.68 -4.15
CA GLN A 251 13.83 -8.12 -4.67
C GLN A 251 14.02 -7.32 -5.96
N LEU A 252 15.10 -6.53 -6.04
CA LEU A 252 15.47 -5.84 -7.29
C LEU A 252 15.69 -6.85 -8.44
N GLN A 253 16.34 -7.98 -8.14
CA GLN A 253 16.59 -9.05 -9.13
C GLN A 253 15.30 -9.72 -9.62
N TYR A 254 14.38 -10.10 -8.71
CA TYR A 254 13.11 -10.71 -9.10
C TYR A 254 12.23 -9.78 -9.93
N MET A 255 12.20 -8.50 -9.55
CA MET A 255 11.44 -7.50 -10.30
C MET A 255 12.01 -7.37 -11.71
N LEU A 256 13.34 -7.39 -11.85
CA LEU A 256 14.03 -7.36 -13.13
C LEU A 256 13.70 -8.53 -14.05
N GLU A 257 13.69 -9.76 -13.54
CA GLU A 257 13.29 -10.95 -14.29
C GLU A 257 11.85 -10.83 -14.83
N LYS A 258 10.94 -10.26 -14.02
CA LYS A 258 9.57 -10.02 -14.46
C LYS A 258 9.46 -8.91 -15.50
N VAL A 259 10.24 -7.84 -15.38
CA VAL A 259 10.27 -6.78 -16.39
C VAL A 259 10.67 -7.34 -17.76
N GLU A 260 11.69 -8.20 -17.77
CA GLU A 260 12.11 -8.92 -18.97
C GLU A 260 11.02 -9.86 -19.48
N GLY A 261 10.34 -10.58 -18.58
CA GLY A 261 9.19 -11.42 -18.90
C GLY A 261 8.04 -10.68 -19.60
N TYR A 262 7.82 -9.41 -19.27
CA TYR A 262 6.84 -8.54 -19.95
C TYR A 262 7.37 -7.94 -21.28
N GLY A 263 8.61 -8.23 -21.67
CA GLY A 263 9.20 -7.83 -22.95
C GLY A 263 9.89 -6.47 -22.97
N TYR A 264 9.98 -5.78 -21.83
CA TYR A 264 10.65 -4.48 -21.73
C TYR A 264 12.16 -4.64 -21.71
N LYS A 265 12.85 -3.95 -22.64
CA LYS A 265 14.32 -4.08 -22.82
C LYS A 265 15.10 -2.86 -22.35
N ASN A 266 14.46 -1.70 -22.33
CA ASN A 266 15.08 -0.42 -21.98
C ASN A 266 14.56 0.01 -20.61
N ILE A 267 15.29 -0.34 -19.55
CA ILE A 267 14.82 -0.15 -18.17
C ILE A 267 15.67 0.91 -17.48
N GLY A 268 15.00 1.84 -16.80
CA GLY A 268 15.59 2.79 -15.88
C GLY A 268 15.05 2.59 -14.47
N PHE A 269 15.86 2.81 -13.46
CA PHE A 269 15.43 2.79 -12.06
C PHE A 269 15.36 4.18 -11.47
N ILE A 270 14.30 4.45 -10.71
CA ILE A 270 14.24 5.62 -9.83
C ILE A 270 14.32 5.08 -8.40
N LEU A 271 15.49 5.22 -7.79
CA LEU A 271 15.81 4.59 -6.51
C LEU A 271 15.88 5.61 -5.39
N ASP A 272 15.42 5.21 -4.20
CA ASP A 272 15.64 5.99 -3.00
C ASP A 272 17.08 5.88 -2.47
N ARG A 273 17.41 6.77 -1.53
CA ARG A 273 18.72 6.83 -0.85
C ARG A 273 19.19 5.52 -0.22
N GLY A 274 18.26 4.62 0.12
CA GLY A 274 18.57 3.32 0.74
C GLY A 274 19.33 2.37 -0.19
N TYR A 275 19.14 2.50 -1.50
CA TYR A 275 19.70 1.61 -2.52
C TYR A 275 21.10 2.01 -2.97
N PHE A 276 21.67 3.06 -2.38
CA PHE A 276 22.99 3.59 -2.76
C PHE A 276 24.11 2.72 -2.18
N SER A 277 24.56 1.73 -2.94
CA SER A 277 25.72 0.88 -2.66
C SER A 277 26.51 0.60 -3.94
N GLU A 278 27.82 0.36 -3.82
CA GLU A 278 28.68 -0.01 -4.95
C GLU A 278 28.19 -1.28 -5.64
N ALA A 279 27.85 -2.32 -4.86
CA ALA A 279 27.33 -3.58 -5.37
C ALA A 279 26.05 -3.41 -6.20
N ASN A 280 25.10 -2.58 -5.76
CA ASN A 280 23.86 -2.34 -6.51
C ASN A 280 24.11 -1.60 -7.82
N ILE A 281 25.03 -0.62 -7.79
CA ILE A 281 25.38 0.18 -8.97
C ILE A 281 26.05 -0.71 -10.02
N HIS A 282 27.06 -1.50 -9.62
CA HIS A 282 27.72 -2.45 -10.53
C HIS A 282 26.79 -3.54 -11.04
N TYR A 283 25.85 -4.01 -10.21
CA TYR A 283 24.84 -4.96 -10.66
C TYR A 283 23.97 -4.35 -11.77
N MET A 284 23.50 -3.11 -11.61
CA MET A 284 22.76 -2.41 -12.66
C MET A 284 23.59 -2.18 -13.92
N ASP A 285 24.88 -1.85 -13.77
CA ASP A 285 25.79 -1.66 -14.90
C ASP A 285 26.02 -2.96 -15.70
N HIS A 286 26.23 -4.08 -15.00
CA HIS A 286 26.46 -5.40 -15.61
C HIS A 286 25.30 -5.82 -16.53
N HIS A 287 24.07 -5.46 -16.14
CA HIS A 287 22.87 -5.79 -16.89
C HIS A 287 22.40 -4.66 -17.83
N GLY A 288 23.14 -3.55 -17.89
CA GLY A 288 22.83 -2.43 -18.79
C GLY A 288 21.65 -1.55 -18.38
N TYR A 289 21.27 -1.54 -17.09
CA TYR A 289 20.14 -0.78 -16.60
C TYR A 289 20.49 0.69 -16.30
N GLY A 290 19.63 1.59 -16.76
CA GLY A 290 19.70 2.99 -16.37
C GLY A 290 19.31 3.19 -14.92
N PHE A 291 19.82 4.22 -14.25
CA PHE A 291 19.33 4.59 -12.92
C PHE A 291 19.36 6.08 -12.68
N VAL A 292 18.51 6.50 -11.75
CA VAL A 292 18.47 7.81 -11.10
C VAL A 292 18.34 7.54 -9.60
N ILE A 293 19.36 7.92 -8.85
CA ILE A 293 19.39 7.69 -7.40
C ILE A 293 19.68 8.99 -6.65
N MET A 294 18.95 9.23 -5.56
CA MET A 294 19.25 10.33 -4.66
C MET A 294 20.34 9.95 -3.67
N VAL A 295 21.36 10.81 -3.54
CA VAL A 295 22.41 10.63 -2.55
C VAL A 295 22.31 11.73 -1.49
N LYS A 296 22.31 11.34 -0.21
CA LYS A 296 22.32 12.31 0.89
C LYS A 296 23.69 12.99 0.95
N GLY A 297 23.68 14.31 1.04
CA GLY A 297 24.86 15.20 1.03
C GLY A 297 25.81 15.12 2.24
N MET A 298 26.00 13.94 2.83
CA MET A 298 26.94 13.74 3.95
C MET A 298 27.93 12.59 3.75
N LYS A 299 28.01 12.00 2.54
CA LYS A 299 29.19 11.20 2.16
C LYS A 299 30.28 12.17 1.68
N ASP A 300 31.53 11.96 2.09
CA ASP A 300 32.64 12.90 1.88
C ASP A 300 32.72 13.37 0.42
N LEU A 301 32.61 12.43 -0.53
CA LEU A 301 32.56 12.69 -1.98
C LEU A 301 31.50 13.74 -2.38
N VAL A 302 30.26 13.59 -1.89
CA VAL A 302 29.16 14.50 -2.24
C VAL A 302 29.35 15.86 -1.57
N SER A 303 29.85 15.88 -0.33
CA SER A 303 30.13 17.12 0.37
C SER A 303 31.24 17.92 -0.31
N GLU A 304 32.30 17.25 -0.77
CA GLU A 304 33.40 17.86 -1.51
C GLU A 304 32.95 18.39 -2.86
N LEU A 305 32.13 17.61 -3.58
CA LEU A 305 31.55 18.02 -4.86
C LEU A 305 30.68 19.28 -4.70
N VAL A 306 29.79 19.29 -3.70
CA VAL A 306 28.95 20.47 -3.40
C VAL A 306 29.82 21.67 -3.05
N LEU A 307 30.79 21.51 -2.13
CA LEU A 307 31.66 22.61 -1.70
C LEU A 307 32.52 23.17 -2.85
N LYS A 308 32.96 22.31 -3.78
CA LYS A 308 33.74 22.72 -4.96
C LYS A 308 32.93 23.59 -5.93
N HIS A 309 31.64 23.30 -6.08
CA HIS A 309 30.76 24.02 -7.00
C HIS A 309 29.91 25.10 -6.33
N ARG A 310 29.99 25.21 -5.00
CA ARG A 310 29.28 26.22 -4.22
C ARG A 310 29.62 27.63 -4.68
N GLY A 311 28.59 28.43 -4.93
CA GLY A 311 28.70 29.82 -5.40
C GLY A 311 28.77 29.97 -6.92
N SER A 312 28.68 28.89 -7.70
CA SER A 312 28.78 28.94 -9.15
C SER A 312 27.43 28.93 -9.89
N PHE A 313 26.35 28.42 -9.29
CA PHE A 313 25.09 28.16 -10.02
C PHE A 313 23.81 28.57 -9.27
N GLU A 314 23.91 28.82 -7.97
CA GLU A 314 22.78 29.02 -7.04
C GLU A 314 22.00 30.28 -7.39
N GLN A 315 22.69 31.34 -7.82
CA GLN A 315 22.07 32.62 -8.20
C GLN A 315 21.93 32.78 -9.72
N SER A 316 22.37 31.80 -10.50
CA SER A 316 22.33 31.86 -11.96
C SER A 316 20.91 31.61 -12.48
N ARG A 317 20.39 32.54 -13.29
CA ARG A 317 19.08 32.39 -13.93
C ARG A 317 19.04 31.23 -14.92
N ALA A 318 20.15 30.95 -15.60
CA ALA A 318 20.28 29.85 -16.55
C ALA A 318 20.20 28.47 -15.88
N ASN A 319 20.53 28.39 -14.59
CA ASN A 319 20.49 27.16 -13.80
C ASN A 319 19.17 26.97 -13.04
N SER A 320 18.19 27.87 -13.21
CA SER A 320 16.95 27.87 -12.44
C SER A 320 15.92 26.90 -13.04
N ILE A 321 15.54 25.90 -12.24
CA ILE A 321 14.50 24.91 -12.57
C ILE A 321 13.21 25.34 -11.85
N ARG A 322 12.38 26.12 -12.55
CA ARG A 322 11.24 26.84 -11.95
C ARG A 322 10.13 25.92 -11.45
N SER A 323 9.91 24.79 -12.11
CA SER A 323 8.90 23.79 -11.75
C SER A 323 9.07 23.29 -10.31
N TYR A 324 10.31 23.14 -9.86
CA TYR A 324 10.64 22.66 -8.51
C TYR A 324 11.21 23.73 -7.59
N LYS A 325 11.35 24.98 -8.06
CA LYS A 325 11.93 26.12 -7.30
C LYS A 325 13.32 25.79 -6.76
N VAL A 326 14.16 25.20 -7.61
CA VAL A 326 15.56 24.87 -7.31
C VAL A 326 16.48 25.41 -8.38
N ASN A 327 17.75 25.59 -8.04
CA ASN A 327 18.82 25.78 -9.01
C ASN A 327 19.58 24.48 -9.17
N GLY A 328 19.97 24.14 -10.39
CA GLY A 328 20.60 22.85 -10.70
C GLY A 328 21.78 22.98 -11.67
N MET A 329 22.79 22.15 -11.47
CA MET A 329 23.89 21.97 -12.42
C MET A 329 24.27 20.49 -12.51
N THR A 330 25.02 20.11 -13.57
CA THR A 330 25.46 18.72 -13.78
C THR A 330 26.97 18.66 -13.93
N VAL A 331 27.57 17.69 -13.25
CA VAL A 331 29.02 17.38 -13.31
C VAL A 331 29.19 15.92 -13.66
N LYS A 332 30.12 15.61 -14.56
CA LYS A 332 30.45 14.24 -14.94
C LYS A 332 31.73 13.81 -14.22
N MET A 333 31.67 12.71 -13.46
CA MET A 333 32.82 12.15 -12.75
C MET A 333 32.60 10.69 -12.39
N GLN A 334 33.66 9.99 -12.00
CA GLN A 334 33.60 8.63 -11.47
C GLN A 334 32.95 8.63 -10.07
N LEU A 335 32.05 7.67 -9.79
CA LEU A 335 31.37 7.56 -8.50
C LEU A 335 32.17 6.70 -7.52
N PHE A 336 32.64 5.53 -7.97
CA PHE A 336 33.57 4.67 -7.25
C PHE A 336 34.84 4.46 -8.07
N PRO A 337 36.03 4.31 -7.44
CA PRO A 337 37.27 4.05 -8.16
C PRO A 337 37.24 2.81 -9.06
N SER A 338 36.39 1.85 -8.73
CA SER A 338 36.11 0.59 -9.44
C SER A 338 35.15 0.75 -10.63
N ASP A 339 34.52 1.91 -10.82
CA ASP A 339 33.56 2.10 -11.91
C ASP A 339 34.26 2.14 -13.27
N GLU A 340 33.71 1.43 -14.25
CA GLU A 340 34.21 1.45 -15.64
C GLU A 340 33.79 2.71 -16.42
N LYS A 341 32.79 3.44 -15.93
CA LYS A 341 32.15 4.56 -16.62
C LYS A 341 31.93 5.71 -15.65
N ASP A 342 32.04 6.94 -16.13
CA ASP A 342 31.61 8.11 -15.37
C ASP A 342 30.09 8.12 -15.14
N ARG A 343 29.67 8.84 -14.10
CA ARG A 343 28.27 9.13 -13.77
C ARG A 343 28.01 10.63 -13.85
N TYR A 344 26.73 10.99 -13.97
CA TYR A 344 26.29 12.38 -13.99
C TYR A 344 25.73 12.75 -12.63
N PHE A 345 26.39 13.70 -11.97
CA PHE A 345 26.02 14.23 -10.67
C PHE A 345 25.27 15.53 -10.89
N HIS A 346 23.98 15.52 -10.58
CA HIS A 346 23.13 16.69 -10.64
C HIS A 346 23.05 17.32 -9.26
N ILE A 347 23.69 18.46 -9.10
CA ILE A 347 23.76 19.20 -7.85
C ILE A 347 22.63 20.21 -7.86
N TYR A 348 21.78 20.16 -6.83
CA TYR A 348 20.67 21.08 -6.67
C TYR A 348 20.83 21.90 -5.41
N TYR A 349 20.32 23.12 -5.47
CA TYR A 349 20.24 24.04 -4.35
C TYR A 349 18.81 24.58 -4.22
N ASN A 350 18.29 24.60 -3.00
CA ASN A 350 16.96 25.12 -2.68
C ASN A 350 17.04 26.08 -1.48
N ASP A 351 16.75 27.35 -1.71
CA ASP A 351 16.81 28.41 -0.68
C ASP A 351 15.92 28.15 0.53
N ARG A 352 14.70 27.66 0.30
CA ARG A 352 13.74 27.38 1.39
C ARG A 352 14.24 26.23 2.25
N LYS A 353 14.78 25.19 1.60
CA LYS A 353 15.38 24.05 2.28
C LYS A 353 16.64 24.46 3.03
N HIS A 354 17.49 25.32 2.46
CA HIS A 354 18.66 25.87 3.13
C HIS A 354 18.28 26.59 4.42
N ALA A 355 17.29 27.49 4.38
CA ALA A 355 16.84 28.20 5.57
C ALA A 355 16.33 27.26 6.67
N ALA A 356 15.47 26.29 6.30
CA ALA A 356 14.91 25.34 7.25
C ALA A 356 15.97 24.38 7.83
N GLU A 357 16.88 23.86 7.01
CA GLU A 357 17.95 22.97 7.48
C GLU A 357 18.96 23.71 8.36
N ARG A 358 19.33 24.94 8.00
CA ARG A 358 20.18 25.79 8.83
C ARG A 358 19.57 26.02 10.20
N GLU A 359 18.30 26.42 10.26
CA GLU A 359 17.60 26.62 11.53
C GLU A 359 17.58 25.35 12.39
N ASN A 360 17.45 24.17 11.76
CA ASN A 360 17.53 22.89 12.47
C ASN A 360 18.93 22.61 13.02
N VAL A 361 19.99 22.95 12.27
CA VAL A 361 21.38 22.83 12.74
C VAL A 361 21.60 23.74 13.94
N GLU A 362 21.27 25.03 13.84
CA GLU A 362 21.42 26.00 14.94
C GLU A 362 20.66 25.54 16.19
N ARG A 363 19.37 25.19 16.05
CA ARG A 363 18.56 24.65 17.16
C ARG A 363 19.16 23.39 17.79
N LYS A 364 19.83 22.55 17.01
CA LYS A 364 20.51 21.35 17.51
C LYS A 364 21.75 21.74 18.33
N ILE A 365 22.54 22.70 17.85
CA ILE A 365 23.71 23.23 18.58
C ILE A 365 23.26 23.86 19.90
N ASP A 366 22.23 24.71 19.89
CA ASP A 366 21.69 25.35 21.09
C ASP A 366 21.26 24.33 22.16
N ARG A 367 20.55 23.26 21.75
CA ARG A 367 20.16 22.18 22.66
C ARG A 367 21.36 21.47 23.29
N ILE A 368 22.44 21.28 22.55
CA ILE A 368 23.67 20.68 23.08
C ILE A 368 24.33 21.66 24.07
N VAL A 369 24.39 22.96 23.76
CA VAL A 369 24.92 23.98 24.69
C VAL A 369 24.12 24.00 25.98
N GLU A 370 22.79 24.02 25.93
CA GLU A 370 21.93 23.96 27.11
C GLU A 370 22.18 22.69 27.94
N PHE A 371 22.38 21.54 27.28
CA PHE A 371 22.71 20.30 27.95
C PHE A 371 24.08 20.37 28.64
N LEU A 372 25.10 20.93 27.98
CA LEU A 372 26.44 21.10 28.53
C LEU A 372 26.43 22.05 29.74
N GLU A 373 25.70 23.17 29.67
CA GLU A 373 25.55 24.10 30.80
C GLU A 373 24.87 23.45 32.01
N LYS A 374 23.76 22.71 31.81
CA LYS A 374 23.05 22.00 32.89
C LYS A 374 23.90 20.90 33.57
N ASN A 375 24.90 20.39 32.86
CA ASN A 375 25.78 19.32 33.31
C ASN A 375 27.23 19.77 33.59
N ARG A 376 27.48 21.10 33.62
CA ARG A 376 28.76 21.66 34.05
C ARG A 376 29.11 21.17 35.46
N GLY A 377 30.33 20.71 35.64
CA GLY A 377 30.83 20.14 36.90
C GLY A 377 30.37 18.71 37.20
N LYS A 378 29.58 18.07 36.32
CA LYS A 378 29.12 16.68 36.45
C LYS A 378 29.83 15.77 35.46
N LYS A 379 29.78 14.46 35.70
CA LYS A 379 30.16 13.45 34.72
C LYS A 379 29.08 13.37 33.64
N ILE A 380 29.49 13.43 32.37
CA ILE A 380 28.59 13.28 31.23
C ILE A 380 28.92 11.98 30.48
N PRO A 381 27.91 11.29 29.91
CA PRO A 381 28.19 10.13 29.08
C PRO A 381 28.89 10.56 27.78
N PRO A 382 29.86 9.78 27.28
CA PRO A 382 30.44 10.03 25.96
C PRO A 382 29.35 9.97 24.90
N SER A 383 29.31 10.98 24.04
CA SER A 383 28.31 11.08 22.97
C SER A 383 29.00 11.51 21.68
N PRO A 384 29.05 10.64 20.66
CA PRO A 384 29.64 10.98 19.36
C PRO A 384 29.04 12.23 18.73
N ASN A 385 27.74 12.49 18.99
CA ASN A 385 27.04 13.65 18.48
C ASN A 385 27.50 14.96 19.15
N ILE A 386 27.90 14.93 20.43
CA ILE A 386 28.46 16.11 21.12
C ILE A 386 29.90 16.33 20.67
N GLU A 387 30.73 15.27 20.67
CA GLU A 387 32.15 15.32 20.29
C GLU A 387 32.38 15.75 18.83
N LYS A 388 31.38 15.52 17.97
CA LYS A 388 31.38 16.02 16.59
C LYS A 388 31.45 17.54 16.53
N TYR A 389 30.65 18.25 17.33
CA TYR A 389 30.53 19.72 17.26
C TYR A 389 31.31 20.44 18.36
N PHE A 390 31.70 19.75 19.43
CA PHE A 390 32.36 20.36 20.58
C PHE A 390 33.61 19.59 20.98
N LYS A 391 34.66 20.31 21.33
CA LYS A 391 35.80 19.79 22.09
C LYS A 391 35.52 19.99 23.57
N LEU A 392 35.42 18.90 24.31
CA LEU A 392 35.09 18.92 25.74
C LEU A 392 36.37 18.92 26.58
N GLU A 393 36.43 19.82 27.57
CA GLU A 393 37.50 19.86 28.57
C GLU A 393 37.01 19.15 29.83
N ILE A 394 37.53 17.94 30.06
CA ILE A 394 37.10 17.04 31.13
C ILE A 394 38.24 16.89 32.14
N TYR A 395 37.94 17.17 33.42
CA TYR A 395 38.82 16.90 34.55
C TYR A 395 38.84 15.41 34.89
N ASN A 396 40.02 14.85 35.21
CA ASN A 396 40.21 13.45 35.63
C ASN A 396 39.46 12.42 34.77
N LYS A 397 39.58 12.57 33.44
CA LYS A 397 38.97 11.68 32.44
C LYS A 397 39.24 10.21 32.77
N GLY A 398 38.17 9.41 32.90
CA GLY A 398 38.25 7.98 33.17
C GLY A 398 38.35 7.59 34.65
N LYS A 399 38.28 8.55 35.59
CA LYS A 399 38.24 8.29 37.04
C LYS A 399 36.83 8.51 37.62
N GLU A 400 36.63 8.16 38.88
CA GLU A 400 35.33 8.36 39.58
C GLU A 400 34.97 9.84 39.72
N ASP A 401 35.96 10.73 39.79
CA ASP A 401 35.80 12.18 39.93
C ASP A 401 35.83 12.93 38.60
N GLU A 402 35.51 12.25 37.50
CA GLU A 402 35.40 12.84 36.16
C GLU A 402 34.33 13.94 36.11
N ARG A 403 34.72 15.13 35.64
CA ARG A 403 33.80 16.29 35.57
C ARG A 403 34.02 17.12 34.31
N LEU A 404 32.93 17.53 33.68
CA LEU A 404 32.95 18.52 32.60
C LEU A 404 33.31 19.91 33.17
N LEU A 405 34.39 20.52 32.70
CA LEU A 405 34.80 21.87 33.12
C LEU A 405 34.36 22.95 32.12
N ALA A 406 34.66 22.71 30.85
CA ALA A 406 34.40 23.65 29.76
C ALA A 406 34.23 22.89 28.44
N TRP A 407 33.84 23.62 27.40
CA TRP A 407 33.75 23.12 26.04
C TRP A 407 34.06 24.24 25.07
N ARG A 408 34.53 23.85 23.89
CA ARG A 408 34.79 24.74 22.77
C ARG A 408 34.08 24.24 21.53
N GLU A 409 33.34 25.13 20.88
CA GLU A 409 32.72 24.84 19.58
C GLU A 409 33.78 24.56 18.52
N ARG A 410 33.51 23.55 17.71
CA ARG A 410 34.23 23.25 16.47
C ARG A 410 33.53 23.99 15.33
N THR A 411 33.74 25.31 15.29
CA THR A 411 33.10 26.20 14.32
C THR A 411 33.35 25.74 12.88
N ASP A 412 34.52 25.19 12.59
CA ASP A 412 34.86 24.58 11.30
C ASP A 412 33.89 23.47 10.87
N VAL A 413 33.46 22.62 11.81
CA VAL A 413 32.51 21.53 11.54
C VAL A 413 31.09 22.05 11.38
N ILE A 414 30.70 23.02 12.22
CA ILE A 414 29.38 23.64 12.19
C ILE A 414 29.20 24.43 10.90
N ASP A 415 30.16 25.28 10.54
CA ASP A 415 30.17 26.06 9.31
C ASP A 415 30.14 25.16 8.07
N ARG A 416 30.86 24.04 8.08
CA ARG A 416 30.80 23.05 7.00
C ARG A 416 29.41 22.44 6.86
N GLU A 417 28.74 22.10 7.97
CA GLU A 417 27.39 21.54 7.94
C GLU A 417 26.36 22.57 7.46
N ILE A 418 26.47 23.82 7.92
CA ILE A 418 25.65 24.94 7.45
C ILE A 418 25.86 25.19 5.95
N ALA A 419 27.11 25.14 5.47
CA ALA A 419 27.43 25.38 4.07
C ALA A 419 26.81 24.35 3.11
N LEU A 420 26.51 23.14 3.61
CA LEU A 420 25.86 22.06 2.86
C LEU A 420 24.32 22.10 2.94
N CYS A 421 23.74 22.98 3.75
CA CYS A 421 22.29 23.11 3.87
C CYS A 421 21.64 23.50 2.53
N GLY A 422 20.47 22.95 2.26
CA GLY A 422 19.70 23.20 1.04
C GLY A 422 20.21 22.48 -0.21
N TYR A 423 21.39 21.84 -0.15
CA TYR A 423 21.89 21.04 -1.25
C TYR A 423 21.36 19.61 -1.23
N PHE A 424 21.17 19.05 -2.41
CA PHE A 424 20.97 17.62 -2.60
C PHE A 424 21.50 17.21 -3.98
N VAL A 425 21.86 15.95 -4.12
CA VAL A 425 22.46 15.44 -5.35
C VAL A 425 21.67 14.23 -5.86
N LEU A 426 21.36 14.24 -7.14
CA LEU A 426 20.90 13.07 -7.88
C LEU A 426 22.06 12.56 -8.73
N ILE A 427 22.19 11.24 -8.84
CA ILE A 427 23.18 10.60 -9.70
C ILE A 427 22.47 9.78 -10.74
N THR A 428 22.87 9.95 -12.00
CA THR A 428 22.36 9.14 -13.12
C THR A 428 23.48 8.43 -13.85
N SER A 429 23.16 7.24 -14.37
CA SER A 429 24.08 6.50 -15.26
C SER A 429 24.09 7.04 -16.68
N GLU A 430 23.03 7.69 -17.11
CA GLU A 430 22.88 8.25 -18.46
C GLU A 430 23.01 9.76 -18.47
N SER A 431 23.45 10.28 -19.62
CA SER A 431 23.57 11.71 -19.84
C SER A 431 22.19 12.37 -19.87
N MET A 432 21.99 13.31 -18.96
CA MET A 432 20.82 14.19 -18.96
C MET A 432 21.15 15.51 -18.25
N THR A 433 20.31 16.51 -18.45
CA THR A 433 20.42 17.79 -17.76
C THR A 433 19.91 17.67 -16.31
N ALA A 434 20.29 18.62 -15.45
CA ALA A 434 19.74 18.69 -14.09
C ALA A 434 18.21 18.85 -14.11
N GLU A 435 17.63 19.53 -15.09
CA GLU A 435 16.18 19.63 -15.21
C GLU A 435 15.53 18.29 -15.56
N GLU A 436 16.09 17.54 -16.51
CA GLU A 436 15.60 16.22 -16.87
C GLU A 436 15.72 15.22 -15.71
N ALA A 437 16.86 15.21 -15.01
CA ALA A 437 17.09 14.32 -13.88
C ALA A 437 16.11 14.57 -12.72
N ILE A 438 15.85 15.83 -12.36
CA ILE A 438 14.88 16.12 -11.30
C ILE A 438 13.44 15.87 -11.76
N ASN A 439 13.08 16.16 -13.01
CA ASN A 439 11.76 15.81 -13.56
C ASN A 439 11.53 14.30 -13.48
N LEU A 440 12.54 13.52 -13.88
CA LEU A 440 12.51 12.07 -13.85
C LEU A 440 12.47 11.53 -12.42
N TYR A 441 13.31 12.03 -11.51
CA TYR A 441 13.27 11.61 -10.11
C TYR A 441 11.93 11.98 -9.44
N LYS A 442 11.35 13.13 -9.80
CA LYS A 442 10.07 13.59 -9.26
C LYS A 442 8.85 12.97 -9.92
N SER A 443 8.97 12.27 -11.05
CA SER A 443 7.85 11.45 -11.57
C SER A 443 7.49 10.33 -10.58
N ARG A 444 8.46 9.89 -9.76
CA ARG A 444 8.21 9.05 -8.58
C ARG A 444 7.19 9.66 -7.62
N ASP A 445 7.07 10.98 -7.50
CA ASP A 445 6.09 11.62 -6.59
C ASP A 445 4.64 11.25 -6.96
N VAL A 446 4.36 10.87 -8.21
CA VAL A 446 3.07 10.26 -8.59
C VAL A 446 2.91 8.90 -7.93
N SER A 447 3.96 8.08 -7.96
CA SER A 447 4.01 6.81 -7.22
C SER A 447 3.90 7.03 -5.72
N GLU A 448 4.64 7.98 -5.13
CA GLU A 448 4.60 8.29 -3.70
C GLU A 448 3.22 8.83 -3.28
N LYS A 449 2.56 9.62 -4.11
CA LYS A 449 1.17 10.06 -3.89
C LYS A 449 0.19 8.91 -4.06
N LEU A 450 0.40 8.01 -5.00
CA LEU A 450 -0.39 6.80 -5.16
C LEU A 450 -0.21 5.86 -3.97
N PHE A 451 1.00 5.75 -3.42
CA PHE A 451 1.33 5.01 -2.20
C PHE A 451 0.76 5.65 -0.94
N ARG A 452 0.85 6.98 -0.81
CA ARG A 452 0.18 7.71 0.26
C ARG A 452 -1.33 7.58 0.11
N GLY A 453 -1.85 7.61 -1.12
CA GLY A 453 -3.22 7.33 -1.48
C GLY A 453 -3.64 5.95 -0.96
N ASP A 454 -2.93 4.91 -1.35
CA ASP A 454 -3.18 3.55 -0.89
C ASP A 454 -3.13 3.43 0.66
N LYS A 455 -2.07 3.94 1.30
CA LYS A 455 -1.90 3.90 2.76
C LYS A 455 -2.91 4.72 3.57
N SER A 456 -3.34 5.87 3.08
CA SER A 456 -4.17 6.82 3.85
C SER A 456 -5.61 6.97 3.35
N TYR A 457 -5.82 6.70 2.06
CA TYR A 457 -6.97 7.06 1.22
C TYR A 457 -7.72 5.82 0.69
N MET A 458 -7.20 4.59 0.81
CA MET A 458 -7.97 3.36 0.52
C MET A 458 -8.21 2.51 1.78
N GLY A 459 -8.00 3.09 2.96
CA GLY A 459 -8.16 2.39 4.24
C GLY A 459 -7.03 1.42 4.60
N ALA A 460 -6.02 1.22 3.75
CA ALA A 460 -4.93 0.25 3.94
C ALA A 460 -3.81 0.71 4.92
N ARG A 461 -4.19 1.37 6.03
CA ARG A 461 -3.23 1.79 7.08
C ARG A 461 -2.60 0.59 7.80
N ALA A 462 -3.37 -0.48 7.88
CA ALA A 462 -2.96 -1.81 8.32
C ALA A 462 -3.82 -2.82 7.56
N GLU A 463 -3.21 -3.91 7.07
CA GLU A 463 -4.00 -5.09 6.71
C GLU A 463 -4.50 -5.69 8.02
N ARG A 464 -5.83 -5.75 8.19
CA ARG A 464 -6.48 -6.22 9.41
C ARG A 464 -6.72 -7.71 9.37
#